data_AF-A0A1C5R7P9-F1
#
_entry.id   AF-A0A1C5R7P9-F1
#
_cell.length_a   1.000
_cell.length_b   1.000
_cell.length_c   1.000
_cell.angle_alpha   90.00
_cell.angle_beta   90.00
_cell.angle_gamma   90.00
#
_symmetry.space_group_name_H-M   'P 1'
#
loop_
_entity.id
_entity.type
_entity.pdbx_description
1 polymer ?
#
loop_
_entity_poly.entity_id
_entity_poly.type
_entity_poly.pdbx_seq_one_letter_code
_entity_poly.pdbx_strand_id
1 'polypeptide(L)'
;MVPYLKLKEGQSLEVTEKFLDSIQGDYRFDVTVSSALSEMPEIGRNMAFYTLPILVPMDQYYEIIQNFGEDRAVYNYRTYMNLLVEDGLDAEVQAQAEQICGTYLGTSDFYTSSKTQRALDRERLTDATMLIVYSLTALFGIIGISSAAVAILNSLYQRRKEFAMLRSVGLDRKGLDRLLHIEGFFLGGKPLVIGLPILFLIVAVLMWMQDVTFMEFIQVFPLLGLAAYIVLVLMVISGIYRAASRRIRRDIIVEALKDENV
;
A
#
# COMPACT_ATOMS: atom_id res chain seq x y z
N MET A 1 -31.88 8.88 6.70
CA MET A 1 -32.93 8.89 7.75
C MET A 1 -32.64 7.74 8.72
N VAL A 2 -32.84 7.92 10.02
CA VAL A 2 -32.77 6.82 11.00
C VAL A 2 -34.20 6.40 11.28
N PRO A 3 -34.79 5.39 10.58
CA PRO A 3 -36.22 5.06 10.66
C PRO A 3 -36.66 4.62 12.07
N TYR A 4 -35.68 4.34 12.94
CA TYR A 4 -35.86 3.82 14.28
C TYR A 4 -36.12 4.92 15.32
N LEU A 5 -35.79 6.18 15.04
CA LEU A 5 -35.99 7.32 15.96
C LEU A 5 -37.29 8.06 15.62
N LYS A 6 -38.40 7.68 16.29
CA LYS A 6 -39.71 8.35 16.17
C LYS A 6 -39.78 9.58 17.08
N LEU A 7 -39.07 10.64 16.69
CA LEU A 7 -39.05 11.90 17.44
C LEU A 7 -40.34 12.69 17.21
N LYS A 8 -40.87 13.31 18.27
CA LYS A 8 -42.04 14.19 18.22
C LYS A 8 -41.64 15.63 18.51
N GLU A 9 -42.38 16.57 17.94
CA GLU A 9 -42.28 17.98 18.31
C GLU A 9 -42.56 18.16 19.81
N GLY A 10 -41.76 19.01 20.47
CA GLY A 10 -41.79 19.25 21.90
C GLY A 10 -41.14 18.16 22.77
N GLN A 11 -40.62 17.08 22.18
CA GLN A 11 -39.88 16.06 22.92
C GLN A 11 -38.51 16.60 23.35
N SER A 12 -38.14 16.40 24.62
CA SER A 12 -36.77 16.65 25.09
C SER A 12 -35.87 15.44 24.81
N LEU A 13 -34.66 15.71 24.33
CA LEU A 13 -33.63 14.71 24.06
C LEU A 13 -32.37 15.09 24.85
N GLU A 14 -31.96 14.23 25.78
CA GLU A 14 -30.65 14.35 26.42
C GLU A 14 -29.58 13.93 25.41
N VAL A 15 -28.67 14.85 25.09
CA VAL A 15 -27.53 14.63 24.21
C VAL A 15 -26.26 14.75 25.05
N THR A 16 -25.25 13.92 24.74
CA THR A 16 -23.95 13.98 25.41
C THR A 16 -22.82 14.04 24.39
N GLU A 17 -21.73 14.72 24.75
CA GLU A 17 -20.50 14.70 23.96
C GLU A 17 -19.79 13.33 23.97
N LYS A 18 -20.13 12.47 24.94
CA LYS A 18 -19.47 11.20 25.19
C LYS A 18 -20.08 10.06 24.36
N PHE A 19 -19.49 9.81 23.20
CA PHE A 19 -19.89 8.72 22.29
C PHE A 19 -18.92 7.53 22.26
N LEU A 20 -17.76 7.64 22.93
CA LEU A 20 -16.75 6.59 23.10
C LEU A 20 -16.18 6.64 24.52
N ASP A 21 -15.74 5.49 25.03
CA ASP A 21 -15.14 5.39 26.37
C ASP A 21 -13.83 6.18 26.49
N SER A 22 -13.12 6.40 25.38
CA SER A 22 -11.87 7.18 25.35
C SER A 22 -12.08 8.68 25.53
N ILE A 23 -13.31 9.19 25.38
CA ILE A 23 -13.62 10.61 25.52
C ILE A 23 -13.73 10.96 27.00
N GLN A 24 -12.91 11.93 27.42
CA GLN A 24 -12.87 12.39 28.82
C GLN A 24 -14.06 13.27 29.20
N GLY A 25 -14.51 14.13 28.27
CA GLY A 25 -15.68 14.99 28.49
C GLY A 25 -16.97 14.21 28.66
N ASP A 26 -17.84 14.67 29.55
CA ASP A 26 -19.13 14.07 29.89
C ASP A 26 -20.28 15.07 29.86
N TYR A 27 -20.08 16.24 29.23
CA TYR A 27 -21.11 17.27 29.14
C TYR A 27 -22.40 16.71 28.52
N ARG A 28 -23.52 17.05 29.17
CA ARG A 28 -24.87 16.67 28.75
C ARG A 28 -25.73 17.91 28.66
N PHE A 29 -26.58 17.93 27.65
CA PHE A 29 -27.51 19.03 27.41
C PHE A 29 -28.80 18.48 26.81
N ASP A 30 -29.90 19.14 27.16
CA ASP A 30 -31.22 18.81 26.62
C ASP A 30 -31.50 19.62 25.35
N VAL A 31 -31.92 18.93 24.29
CA VAL A 31 -32.41 19.55 23.06
C VAL A 31 -33.90 19.31 22.97
N THR A 32 -34.68 20.39 22.97
CA THR A 32 -36.11 20.31 22.69
C THR A 32 -36.33 20.28 21.18
N VAL A 33 -37.00 19.24 20.69
CA VAL A 33 -37.28 19.08 19.26
C VAL A 33 -38.31 20.12 18.83
N SER A 34 -37.86 21.15 18.11
CA SER A 34 -38.74 22.18 17.54
C SER A 34 -39.55 21.64 16.35
N SER A 35 -38.93 20.84 15.49
CA SER A 35 -39.62 20.15 14.40
C SER A 35 -38.83 18.92 13.97
N ALA A 36 -39.51 17.90 13.46
CA ALA A 36 -38.89 16.70 12.92
C ALA A 36 -39.18 16.59 11.43
N LEU A 37 -38.14 16.67 10.60
CA LEU A 37 -38.25 16.53 9.16
C LEU A 37 -38.24 15.06 8.74
N SER A 38 -39.12 14.69 7.81
CA SER A 38 -39.17 13.33 7.26
C SER A 38 -38.06 13.09 6.24
N GLU A 39 -37.56 14.14 5.60
CA GLU A 39 -36.46 14.07 4.66
C GLU A 39 -35.43 15.16 5.00
N MET A 40 -34.16 14.84 4.79
CA MET A 40 -33.09 15.81 5.01
C MET A 40 -33.20 16.91 3.95
N PRO A 41 -33.25 18.20 4.32
CA PRO A 41 -33.24 19.28 3.33
C PRO A 41 -31.94 19.23 2.52
N GLU A 42 -31.99 19.64 1.26
CA GLU A 42 -30.81 19.78 0.40
C GLU A 42 -29.93 20.93 0.90
N ILE A 43 -29.09 20.64 1.90
CA ILE A 43 -28.12 21.59 2.47
C ILE A 43 -26.69 21.37 1.93
N GLY A 44 -26.57 20.67 0.80
CA GLY A 44 -25.27 20.41 0.16
C GLY A 44 -24.33 19.51 0.97
N ARG A 45 -24.85 18.72 1.92
CA ARG A 45 -24.08 17.71 2.67
C ARG A 45 -24.72 16.33 2.58
N ASN A 46 -23.92 15.34 2.22
CA ASN A 46 -24.26 13.93 2.39
C ASN A 46 -23.86 13.50 3.80
N MET A 47 -24.84 13.13 4.62
CA MET A 47 -24.60 12.63 5.97
C MET A 47 -24.44 11.11 5.95
N ALA A 48 -23.59 10.59 6.83
CA ALA A 48 -23.40 9.15 6.96
C ALA A 48 -24.71 8.46 7.40
N PHE A 49 -24.87 7.20 7.00
CA PHE A 49 -25.94 6.35 7.52
C PHE A 49 -25.81 6.28 9.06
N TYR A 50 -26.93 6.40 9.77
CA TYR A 50 -27.03 6.43 11.25
C TYR A 50 -26.62 7.72 11.97
N THR A 51 -26.41 8.83 11.27
CA THR A 51 -26.23 10.15 11.92
C THR A 51 -27.56 10.88 12.09
N LEU A 52 -27.83 11.43 13.28
CA LEU A 52 -28.94 12.35 13.54
C LEU A 52 -28.43 13.81 13.43
N PRO A 53 -28.79 14.55 12.37
CA PRO A 53 -28.47 15.98 12.30
C PRO A 53 -29.29 16.75 13.34
N ILE A 54 -28.61 17.59 14.11
CA ILE A 54 -29.25 18.59 14.97
C ILE A 54 -28.86 19.95 14.39
N LEU A 55 -29.87 20.74 14.01
CA LEU A 55 -29.71 22.09 13.48
C LEU A 55 -30.11 23.08 14.57
N VAL A 56 -29.17 23.93 14.99
CA VAL A 56 -29.40 24.97 16.00
C VAL A 56 -28.87 26.32 15.48
N PRO A 57 -29.41 27.44 15.98
CA PRO A 57 -28.79 28.75 15.81
C PRO A 57 -27.32 28.76 16.22
N MET A 58 -26.51 29.59 15.57
CA MET A 58 -25.06 29.51 15.71
C MET A 58 -24.54 29.99 17.08
N ASP A 59 -25.23 30.95 17.68
CA ASP A 59 -25.04 31.37 19.07
C ASP A 59 -25.29 30.21 20.05
N GLN A 60 -26.38 29.48 19.87
CA GLN A 60 -26.70 28.28 20.66
C GLN A 60 -25.68 27.17 20.46
N TYR A 61 -25.19 26.98 19.23
CA TYR A 61 -24.11 26.04 18.95
C TYR A 61 -22.86 26.36 19.75
N TYR A 62 -22.44 27.63 19.78
CA TYR A 62 -21.26 28.07 20.54
C TYR A 62 -21.45 27.91 22.06
N GLU A 63 -22.66 28.15 22.58
CA GLU A 63 -22.98 27.89 24.00
C GLU A 63 -22.90 26.40 24.38
N ILE A 64 -23.20 25.50 23.44
CA ILE A 64 -23.08 24.06 23.66
C ILE A 64 -21.60 23.66 23.64
N ILE A 65 -20.86 24.05 22.59
CA ILE A 65 -19.49 23.55 22.40
C ILE A 65 -18.46 24.13 23.36
N GLN A 66 -18.72 25.31 23.96
CA GLN A 66 -17.84 25.87 25.00
C GLN A 66 -17.77 25.01 26.27
N ASN A 67 -18.77 24.15 26.49
CA ASN A 67 -18.85 23.27 27.64
C ASN A 67 -18.26 21.87 27.35
N PHE A 68 -17.82 21.59 26.12
CA PHE A 68 -17.17 20.33 25.77
C PHE A 68 -15.75 20.29 26.34
N GLY A 69 -15.16 19.09 26.42
CA GLY A 69 -13.74 18.96 26.76
C GLY A 69 -12.85 19.77 25.81
N GLU A 70 -11.75 20.36 26.30
CA GLU A 70 -10.92 21.35 25.57
C GLU A 70 -10.60 20.93 24.12
N ASP A 71 -10.07 19.73 23.92
CA ASP A 71 -9.72 19.22 22.59
C ASP A 71 -10.92 19.18 21.62
N ARG A 72 -12.10 18.84 22.14
CA ARG A 72 -13.33 18.78 21.35
C ARG A 72 -13.92 20.16 21.13
N ALA A 73 -13.89 21.04 22.12
CA ALA A 73 -14.32 22.42 21.96
C ALA A 73 -13.54 23.07 20.81
N VAL A 74 -12.20 22.99 20.84
CA VAL A 74 -11.31 23.50 19.76
C VAL A 74 -11.67 22.89 18.40
N TYR A 75 -11.86 21.58 18.32
CA TYR A 75 -12.22 20.91 17.07
C TYR A 75 -13.57 21.39 16.51
N ASN A 76 -14.56 21.62 17.38
CA ASN A 76 -15.93 21.99 16.99
C ASN A 76 -16.13 23.50 16.79
N TYR A 77 -15.23 24.35 17.30
CA TYR A 77 -15.17 25.77 16.92
C TYR A 77 -14.73 25.97 15.47
N ARG A 78 -14.12 24.95 14.86
CA ARG A 78 -13.60 25.06 13.51
C ARG A 78 -14.73 25.21 12.50
N THR A 79 -14.68 26.29 11.73
CA THR A 79 -15.64 26.53 10.65
C THR A 79 -15.27 25.71 9.42
N TYR A 80 -16.20 24.86 8.98
CA TYR A 80 -16.08 24.07 7.75
C TYR A 80 -16.88 24.74 6.64
N MET A 81 -16.20 25.20 5.59
CA MET A 81 -16.84 25.77 4.40
C MET A 81 -16.84 24.76 3.27
N ASN A 82 -18.01 24.45 2.73
CA ASN A 82 -18.15 23.69 1.49
C ASN A 82 -18.51 24.67 0.38
N LEU A 83 -17.59 24.89 -0.56
CA LEU A 83 -17.81 25.78 -1.70
C LEU A 83 -18.11 24.93 -2.93
N LEU A 84 -19.23 25.23 -3.60
CA LEU A 84 -19.51 24.70 -4.94
C LEU A 84 -18.75 25.55 -5.95
N VAL A 85 -17.95 24.89 -6.78
CA VAL A 85 -17.04 25.53 -7.74
C VAL A 85 -17.13 24.82 -9.08
N GLU A 86 -16.88 25.54 -10.17
CA GLU A 86 -16.73 24.94 -11.50
C GLU A 86 -15.49 24.02 -11.55
N ASP A 87 -15.53 23.02 -12.42
CA ASP A 87 -14.45 22.03 -12.54
C ASP A 87 -13.12 22.70 -12.92
N GLY A 88 -12.07 22.39 -12.16
CA GLY A 88 -10.72 22.92 -12.36
C GLY A 88 -10.41 24.24 -11.65
N LEU A 89 -11.40 24.93 -11.07
CA LEU A 89 -11.21 26.17 -10.29
C LEU A 89 -11.11 25.94 -8.78
N ASP A 90 -11.28 24.70 -8.31
CA ASP A 90 -11.39 24.37 -6.89
C ASP A 90 -10.11 24.70 -6.10
N ALA A 91 -8.93 24.47 -6.69
CA ALA A 91 -7.65 24.83 -6.06
C ALA A 91 -7.44 26.35 -5.97
N GLU A 92 -7.85 27.10 -6.99
CA GLU A 92 -7.71 28.56 -6.99
C GLU A 92 -8.68 29.20 -6.00
N VAL A 93 -9.94 28.78 -6.01
CA VAL A 93 -10.96 29.27 -5.07
C VAL A 93 -10.62 28.88 -3.64
N GLN A 94 -10.03 27.70 -3.41
CA GLN A 94 -9.48 27.34 -2.11
C GLN A 94 -8.42 28.35 -1.66
N ALA A 95 -7.43 28.65 -2.50
CA ALA A 95 -6.35 29.59 -2.16
C ALA A 95 -6.89 31.00 -1.84
N GLN A 96 -7.88 31.47 -2.61
CA GLN A 96 -8.54 32.74 -2.34
C GLN A 96 -9.33 32.72 -1.02
N ALA A 97 -10.07 31.64 -0.75
CA ALA A 97 -10.80 31.47 0.51
C ALA A 97 -9.85 31.42 1.71
N GLU A 98 -8.71 30.74 1.59
CA GLU A 98 -7.65 30.71 2.62
C GLU A 98 -7.07 32.09 2.89
N GLN A 99 -6.83 32.88 1.84
CA GLN A 99 -6.33 34.24 1.98
C GLN A 99 -7.34 35.15 2.68
N ILE A 100 -8.62 35.08 2.28
CA ILE A 100 -9.70 35.87 2.89
C ILE A 100 -9.86 35.47 4.35
N CYS A 101 -10.03 34.18 4.63
CA CYS A 101 -10.22 33.68 5.99
C CYS A 101 -9.01 33.94 6.88
N GLY A 102 -7.78 33.74 6.38
CA GLY A 102 -6.55 34.00 7.12
C GLY A 102 -6.33 35.48 7.45
N THR A 103 -7.05 36.40 6.81
CA THR A 103 -7.06 37.82 7.18
C THR A 103 -7.86 38.09 8.45
N TYR A 104 -8.88 37.28 8.74
CA TYR A 104 -9.84 37.52 9.82
C TYR A 104 -9.83 36.46 10.92
N LEU A 105 -9.36 35.24 10.63
CA LEU A 105 -9.40 34.07 11.49
C LEU A 105 -7.99 33.49 11.66
N GLY A 106 -7.72 32.89 12.83
CA GLY A 106 -6.51 32.09 13.01
C GLY A 106 -6.51 30.89 12.07
N THR A 107 -5.33 30.45 11.64
CA THR A 107 -5.19 29.26 10.75
C THR A 107 -5.77 27.97 11.35
N SER A 108 -5.95 27.91 12.67
CA SER A 108 -6.62 26.83 13.39
C SER A 108 -8.14 26.85 13.28
N ASP A 109 -8.73 28.01 13.01
CA ASP A 109 -10.15 28.27 13.26
C ASP A 109 -11.01 28.00 12.02
N PHE A 110 -10.38 27.80 10.86
CA PHE A 110 -11.03 27.43 9.63
C PHE A 110 -10.34 26.24 8.95
N TYR A 111 -11.12 25.50 8.16
CA TYR A 111 -10.60 24.43 7.30
C TYR A 111 -11.18 24.58 5.90
N THR A 112 -10.28 24.66 4.94
CA THR A 112 -10.54 24.67 3.51
C THR A 112 -9.93 23.43 2.90
N SER A 113 -10.60 22.85 1.91
CA SER A 113 -10.09 21.65 1.25
C SER A 113 -10.70 21.49 -0.14
N SER A 114 -9.85 21.40 -1.15
CA SER A 114 -10.24 21.12 -2.53
C SER A 114 -10.15 19.63 -2.86
N LYS A 115 -10.88 19.21 -3.90
CA LYS A 115 -10.77 17.84 -4.41
C LYS A 115 -9.42 17.63 -5.08
N THR A 116 -8.94 18.64 -5.81
CA THR A 116 -7.65 18.63 -6.49
C THR A 116 -6.49 18.49 -5.51
N GLN A 117 -6.45 19.27 -4.42
CA GLN A 117 -5.38 19.13 -3.42
C GLN A 117 -5.45 17.79 -2.70
N ARG A 118 -6.65 17.31 -2.35
CA ARG A 118 -6.81 15.96 -1.75
C ARG A 118 -6.33 14.85 -2.69
N ALA A 119 -6.54 14.98 -3.99
CA ALA A 119 -6.06 14.03 -4.98
C ALA A 119 -4.52 14.05 -5.04
N LEU A 120 -3.91 15.23 -5.10
CA LEU A 120 -2.46 15.40 -5.09
C LEU A 120 -1.81 14.88 -3.80
N ASP A 121 -2.39 15.15 -2.64
CA ASP A 121 -1.86 14.66 -1.36
C ASP A 121 -1.99 13.14 -1.26
N ARG A 122 -3.09 12.55 -1.77
CA ARG A 122 -3.23 11.09 -1.89
C ARG A 122 -2.20 10.48 -2.84
N GLU A 123 -1.94 11.13 -3.97
CA GLU A 123 -0.93 10.69 -4.94
C GLU A 123 0.46 10.71 -4.28
N ARG A 124 0.84 11.80 -3.60
CA ARG A 124 2.10 11.91 -2.87
C ARG A 124 2.27 10.84 -1.79
N LEU A 125 1.23 10.58 -1.00
CA LEU A 125 1.24 9.53 0.02
C LEU A 125 1.37 8.13 -0.60
N THR A 126 0.70 7.92 -1.73
CA THR A 126 0.80 6.68 -2.50
C THR A 126 2.22 6.51 -3.04
N ASP A 127 2.79 7.53 -3.67
CA ASP A 127 4.16 7.51 -4.21
C ASP A 127 5.20 7.24 -3.12
N ALA A 128 5.07 7.90 -1.97
CA ALA A 128 5.97 7.69 -0.83
C ALA A 128 5.89 6.23 -0.31
N THR A 129 4.67 5.69 -0.23
CA THR A 129 4.45 4.30 0.17
C THR A 129 5.02 3.33 -0.87
N MET A 130 4.80 3.59 -2.16
CA MET A 130 5.33 2.78 -3.26
C MET A 130 6.86 2.79 -3.30
N LEU A 131 7.51 3.91 -3.01
CA LEU A 131 8.97 3.98 -2.89
C LEU A 131 9.49 3.02 -1.82
N ILE A 132 8.85 2.99 -0.65
CA ILE A 132 9.20 2.06 0.43
C ILE A 132 9.02 0.62 -0.04
N VAL A 133 7.88 0.30 -0.64
CA VAL A 133 7.59 -1.05 -1.15
C VAL A 133 8.61 -1.49 -2.21
N TYR A 134 8.98 -0.61 -3.15
CA TYR A 134 9.99 -0.91 -4.17
C TYR A 134 11.38 -1.08 -3.56
N SER A 135 11.75 -0.30 -2.56
CA SER A 135 13.03 -0.45 -1.87
C SER A 135 13.14 -1.80 -1.13
N LEU A 136 12.07 -2.23 -0.47
CA LEU A 136 11.98 -3.54 0.18
C LEU A 136 11.99 -4.68 -0.84
N THR A 137 11.28 -4.51 -1.96
CA THR A 137 11.26 -5.48 -3.06
C THR A 137 12.66 -5.64 -3.65
N ALA A 138 13.40 -4.54 -3.85
CA ALA A 138 14.78 -4.58 -4.33
C ALA A 138 15.71 -5.28 -3.31
N LEU A 139 15.56 -4.97 -2.02
CA LEU A 139 16.32 -5.61 -0.95
C LEU A 139 16.10 -7.12 -0.91
N PHE A 140 14.84 -7.57 -0.89
CA PHE A 140 14.51 -9.00 -0.92
C PHE A 140 14.94 -9.66 -2.22
N GLY A 141 14.87 -8.94 -3.34
CA GLY A 141 15.41 -9.39 -4.62
C GLY A 141 16.92 -9.68 -4.54
N ILE A 142 17.71 -8.75 -3.98
CA ILE A 142 19.15 -8.92 -3.79
C ILE A 142 19.45 -10.09 -2.84
N ILE A 143 18.73 -10.20 -1.72
CA ILE A 143 18.89 -11.30 -0.76
C ILE A 143 18.59 -12.64 -1.43
N GLY A 144 17.48 -12.74 -2.16
CA GLY A 144 17.08 -13.96 -2.86
C GLY A 144 18.09 -14.37 -3.93
N ILE A 145 18.54 -13.43 -4.76
CA ILE A 145 19.56 -13.67 -5.80
C ILE A 145 20.89 -14.09 -5.17
N SER A 146 21.33 -13.42 -4.10
CA SER A 146 22.58 -13.74 -3.40
C SER A 146 22.54 -15.13 -2.79
N SER A 147 21.40 -15.48 -2.18
CA SER A 147 21.19 -16.80 -1.57
C SER A 147 21.21 -17.90 -2.63
N ALA A 148 20.53 -17.68 -3.76
CA ALA A 148 20.57 -18.59 -4.90
C ALA A 148 22.00 -18.77 -5.45
N ALA A 149 22.75 -17.67 -5.59
CA ALA A 149 24.13 -17.71 -6.06
C ALA A 149 25.05 -18.53 -5.13
N VAL A 150 24.94 -18.31 -3.82
CA VAL A 150 25.72 -19.07 -2.82
C VAL A 150 25.36 -20.56 -2.87
N ALA A 151 24.07 -20.90 -2.94
CA ALA A 151 23.62 -22.28 -3.03
C ALA A 151 24.15 -22.98 -4.30
N ILE A 152 24.08 -22.32 -5.46
CA ILE A 152 24.59 -22.84 -6.73
C ILE A 152 26.11 -23.04 -6.65
N LEU A 153 26.86 -22.04 -6.18
CA LEU A 153 28.32 -22.13 -6.07
C LEU A 153 28.76 -23.27 -5.16
N ASN A 154 28.09 -23.46 -4.02
CA ASN A 154 28.39 -24.54 -3.09
C ASN A 154 28.10 -25.92 -3.71
N SER A 155 26.95 -26.07 -4.37
CA SER A 155 26.58 -27.31 -5.08
C SER A 155 27.62 -27.68 -6.15
N LEU A 156 28.07 -26.69 -6.93
CA LEU A 156 29.08 -26.90 -7.96
C LEU A 156 30.46 -27.24 -7.39
N TYR A 157 30.83 -26.64 -6.25
CA TYR A 157 32.09 -26.92 -5.58
C TYR A 157 32.15 -28.37 -5.07
N GLN A 158 31.07 -28.86 -4.46
CA GLN A 158 30.98 -30.24 -3.98
C GLN A 158 31.10 -31.25 -5.12
N ARG A 159 30.52 -30.93 -6.29
CA ARG A 159 30.50 -31.82 -7.47
C ARG A 159 31.68 -31.63 -8.42
N ARG A 160 32.67 -30.78 -8.05
CA ARG A 160 33.85 -30.51 -8.89
C ARG A 160 34.62 -31.79 -9.25
N LYS A 161 34.77 -32.73 -8.32
CA LYS A 161 35.47 -34.01 -8.54
C LYS A 161 34.72 -34.91 -9.53
N GLU A 162 33.39 -34.93 -9.45
CA GLU A 162 32.54 -35.67 -10.38
C GLU A 162 32.68 -35.09 -11.80
N PHE A 163 32.70 -33.76 -11.95
CA PHE A 163 32.89 -33.12 -13.25
C PHE A 163 34.28 -33.38 -13.84
N ALA A 164 35.32 -33.43 -13.01
CA ALA A 164 36.66 -33.81 -13.45
C ALA A 164 36.72 -35.27 -13.94
N MET A 165 36.06 -36.18 -13.23
CA MET A 165 35.93 -37.60 -13.63
C MET A 165 35.13 -37.77 -14.93
N LEU A 166 33.99 -37.09 -15.07
CA LEU A 166 33.18 -37.14 -16.30
C LEU A 166 33.99 -36.66 -17.52
N ARG A 167 34.88 -35.70 -17.31
CA ARG A 167 35.77 -35.21 -18.35
C ARG A 167 36.87 -36.22 -18.72
N SER A 168 37.41 -36.99 -17.77
CA SER A 168 38.42 -38.03 -18.08
C SER A 168 37.81 -39.20 -18.86
N VAL A 169 36.52 -39.47 -18.70
CA VAL A 169 35.75 -40.47 -19.47
C VAL A 169 35.37 -39.95 -20.88
N GLY A 170 35.67 -38.69 -21.21
CA GLY A 170 35.50 -38.13 -22.55
C GLY A 170 34.28 -37.21 -22.75
N LEU A 171 33.66 -36.71 -21.67
CA LEU A 171 32.59 -35.72 -21.78
C LEU A 171 33.10 -34.45 -22.47
N ASP A 172 32.44 -34.08 -23.58
CA ASP A 172 32.80 -32.90 -24.35
C ASP A 172 32.45 -31.59 -23.61
N ARG A 173 33.13 -30.50 -23.98
CA ARG A 173 32.97 -29.19 -23.32
C ARG A 173 31.56 -28.62 -23.47
N LYS A 174 30.85 -28.96 -24.55
CA LYS A 174 29.47 -28.50 -24.80
C LYS A 174 28.47 -29.29 -23.97
N GLY A 175 28.73 -30.58 -23.73
CA GLY A 175 27.93 -31.48 -22.93
C GLY A 175 27.91 -31.10 -21.45
N LEU A 176 29.07 -30.72 -20.89
CA LEU A 176 29.13 -30.17 -19.54
C LEU A 176 28.35 -28.85 -19.43
N ASP A 177 28.47 -27.96 -20.42
CA ASP A 177 27.75 -26.69 -20.42
C ASP A 177 26.23 -26.90 -20.55
N ARG A 178 25.79 -27.85 -21.38
CA ARG A 178 24.39 -28.23 -21.55
C ARG A 178 23.79 -28.80 -20.27
N LEU A 179 24.52 -29.70 -19.60
CA LEU A 179 24.11 -30.29 -18.33
C LEU A 179 23.88 -29.19 -17.27
N LEU A 180 24.84 -28.27 -17.13
CA LEU A 180 24.78 -27.18 -16.17
C LEU A 180 23.63 -26.19 -16.47
N HIS A 181 23.35 -25.90 -17.75
CA HIS A 181 22.22 -25.04 -18.11
C HIS A 181 20.86 -25.73 -17.84
N ILE A 182 20.75 -27.04 -18.08
CA ILE A 182 19.53 -27.80 -17.74
C ILE A 182 19.32 -27.78 -16.23
N GLU A 183 20.37 -27.99 -15.44
CA GLU A 183 20.30 -27.92 -13.98
C GLU A 183 19.87 -26.53 -13.50
N GLY A 184 20.46 -25.47 -14.07
CA GLY A 184 20.07 -24.09 -13.78
C GLY A 184 18.61 -23.77 -14.15
N PHE A 185 18.11 -24.30 -15.26
CA PHE A 185 16.71 -24.15 -15.64
C PHE A 185 15.77 -24.82 -14.64
N PHE A 186 16.08 -26.03 -14.17
CA PHE A 186 15.27 -26.70 -13.14
C PHE A 186 15.33 -26.01 -11.78
N LEU A 187 16.49 -25.45 -11.42
CA LEU A 187 16.67 -24.69 -10.17
C LEU A 187 15.95 -23.34 -10.20
N GLY A 188 15.86 -22.67 -11.35
CA GLY A 188 15.04 -21.47 -11.51
C GLY A 188 13.55 -21.77 -11.68
N GLY A 189 13.21 -22.84 -12.40
CA GLY A 189 11.84 -23.18 -12.75
C GLY A 189 11.01 -23.75 -11.60
N LYS A 190 11.57 -24.65 -10.78
CA LYS A 190 10.83 -25.27 -9.65
C LYS A 190 10.30 -24.23 -8.64
N PRO A 191 11.09 -23.25 -8.18
CA PRO A 191 10.60 -22.18 -7.31
C PRO A 191 9.51 -21.34 -7.95
N LEU A 192 9.55 -21.09 -9.27
CA LEU A 192 8.51 -20.33 -9.97
C LEU A 192 7.18 -21.10 -10.01
N VAL A 193 7.23 -22.41 -10.30
CA VAL A 193 6.05 -23.27 -10.36
C VAL A 193 5.37 -23.39 -8.99
N ILE A 194 6.13 -23.34 -7.89
CA ILE A 194 5.59 -23.40 -6.53
C ILE A 194 5.19 -22.00 -6.02
N GLY A 195 6.03 -21.00 -6.29
CA GLY A 195 5.86 -19.63 -5.80
C GLY A 195 4.71 -18.88 -6.45
N LEU A 196 4.47 -19.06 -7.75
CA LEU A 196 3.36 -18.39 -8.44
C LEU A 196 1.98 -18.81 -7.89
N PRO A 197 1.65 -20.11 -7.71
CA PRO A 197 0.40 -20.51 -7.06
C PRO A 197 0.25 -19.95 -5.65
N ILE A 198 1.31 -19.94 -4.85
CA ILE A 198 1.28 -19.38 -3.50
C ILE A 198 1.00 -17.87 -3.55
N LEU A 199 1.66 -17.14 -4.46
CA LEU A 199 1.41 -15.72 -4.68
C LEU A 199 -0.06 -15.47 -5.05
N PHE A 200 -0.59 -16.19 -6.04
CA PHE A 200 -1.98 -16.03 -6.46
C PHE A 200 -2.98 -16.43 -5.38
N LEU A 201 -2.67 -17.42 -4.55
CA LEU A 201 -3.49 -17.80 -3.40
C LEU A 201 -3.56 -16.66 -2.37
N ILE A 202 -2.41 -16.07 -2.02
CA ILE A 202 -2.35 -14.94 -1.08
C ILE A 202 -3.11 -13.74 -1.65
N VAL A 203 -2.90 -13.42 -2.92
CA VAL A 203 -3.63 -12.35 -3.61
C VAL A 203 -5.14 -12.60 -3.57
N ALA A 204 -5.60 -13.83 -3.85
CA ALA A 204 -7.02 -14.16 -3.82
C ALA A 204 -7.63 -13.99 -2.42
N VAL A 205 -6.91 -14.40 -1.37
CA VAL A 205 -7.34 -14.20 0.02
C VAL A 205 -7.42 -12.71 0.37
N LEU A 206 -6.42 -11.92 -0.01
CA LEU A 206 -6.42 -10.48 0.24
C LEU A 206 -7.54 -9.75 -0.51
N MET A 207 -7.80 -10.13 -1.76
CA MET A 207 -8.93 -9.60 -2.53
C MET A 207 -10.27 -9.91 -1.86
N TRP A 208 -10.43 -11.13 -1.34
CA TRP A 208 -11.63 -11.52 -0.61
C TRP A 208 -11.82 -10.74 0.70
N MET A 209 -10.74 -10.47 1.44
CA MET A 209 -10.80 -9.68 2.69
C MET A 209 -11.07 -8.19 2.47
N GLN A 210 -10.75 -7.66 1.29
CA GLN A 210 -10.86 -6.23 0.97
C GLN A 210 -12.06 -5.91 0.06
N ASP A 211 -12.89 -6.91 -0.27
CA ASP A 211 -14.01 -6.80 -1.22
C ASP A 211 -13.60 -6.20 -2.58
N VAL A 212 -12.36 -6.47 -3.03
CA VAL A 212 -11.82 -5.95 -4.30
C VAL A 212 -12.10 -6.93 -5.44
N THR A 213 -12.62 -6.42 -6.56
CA THR A 213 -12.91 -7.25 -7.73
C THR A 213 -11.65 -7.60 -8.52
N PHE A 214 -11.69 -8.71 -9.26
CA PHE A 214 -10.57 -9.12 -10.13
C PHE A 214 -10.25 -8.08 -11.23
N MET A 215 -11.26 -7.37 -11.72
CA MET A 215 -11.08 -6.36 -12.76
C MET A 215 -10.36 -5.12 -12.24
N GLU A 216 -10.65 -4.69 -11.00
CA GLU A 216 -9.93 -3.60 -10.34
C GLU A 216 -8.49 -4.01 -10.03
N PHE A 217 -8.28 -5.25 -9.59
CA PHE A 217 -6.94 -5.76 -9.30
C PHE A 217 -6.05 -5.81 -10.55
N ILE A 218 -6.53 -6.38 -11.67
CA ILE A 218 -5.70 -6.60 -12.86
C ILE A 218 -5.25 -5.29 -13.52
N GLN A 219 -5.98 -4.20 -13.34
CA GLN A 219 -5.62 -2.86 -13.85
C GLN A 219 -4.42 -2.27 -13.11
N VAL A 220 -4.26 -2.59 -11.83
CA VAL A 220 -3.19 -2.05 -10.97
C VAL A 220 -2.03 -3.04 -10.82
N PHE A 221 -2.27 -4.34 -11.00
CA PHE A 221 -1.27 -5.37 -10.81
C PHE A 221 -0.11 -5.25 -11.83
N PRO A 222 1.15 -5.11 -11.40
CA PRO A 222 2.27 -4.86 -12.30
C PRO A 222 2.76 -6.15 -12.99
N LEU A 223 1.96 -6.73 -13.90
CA LEU A 223 2.29 -7.96 -14.63
C LEU A 223 3.64 -7.86 -15.36
N LEU A 224 3.91 -6.72 -15.99
CA LEU A 224 5.17 -6.48 -16.69
C LEU A 224 6.36 -6.46 -15.72
N GLY A 225 6.19 -5.88 -14.53
CA GLY A 225 7.21 -5.88 -13.49
C GLY A 225 7.51 -7.29 -12.98
N LEU A 226 6.48 -8.10 -12.75
CA LEU A 226 6.62 -9.51 -12.36
C LEU A 226 7.35 -10.31 -13.45
N ALA A 227 6.93 -10.18 -14.71
CA ALA A 227 7.56 -10.87 -15.84
C ALA A 227 9.04 -10.46 -16.00
N ALA A 228 9.33 -9.16 -15.91
CA ALA A 228 10.69 -8.64 -15.96
C ALA A 228 11.56 -9.19 -14.82
N TYR A 229 11.02 -9.27 -13.60
CA TYR A 229 11.72 -9.83 -12.45
C TYR A 229 12.03 -11.32 -12.64
N ILE A 230 11.07 -12.11 -13.12
CA ILE A 230 11.27 -13.54 -13.42
C ILE A 230 12.38 -13.72 -14.47
N VAL A 231 12.34 -12.95 -15.55
CA VAL A 231 13.37 -12.98 -16.61
C VAL A 231 14.73 -12.60 -16.05
N LEU A 232 14.80 -11.56 -15.21
CA LEU A 232 16.04 -11.12 -14.56
C LEU A 232 16.64 -12.22 -13.68
N VAL A 233 15.82 -12.89 -12.85
CA VAL A 233 16.28 -14.00 -12.01
C VAL A 233 16.82 -15.15 -12.86
N LEU A 234 16.12 -15.55 -13.92
CA LEU A 234 16.57 -16.60 -14.83
C LEU A 234 17.87 -16.22 -15.56
N MET A 235 18.01 -14.96 -15.97
CA MET A 235 19.26 -14.45 -16.55
C MET A 235 20.42 -14.51 -15.55
N VAL A 236 20.20 -14.12 -14.30
CA VAL A 236 21.23 -14.15 -13.26
C VAL A 236 21.67 -15.58 -12.97
N ILE A 237 20.73 -16.51 -12.80
CA ILE A 237 21.02 -17.95 -12.61
C ILE A 237 21.85 -18.45 -13.79
N SER A 238 21.42 -18.19 -15.02
CA SER A 238 22.14 -18.58 -16.24
C SER A 238 23.55 -17.98 -16.28
N GLY A 239 23.71 -16.72 -15.87
CA GLY A 239 25.00 -16.03 -15.77
C GLY A 239 25.96 -16.70 -14.77
N ILE A 240 25.46 -17.07 -13.60
CA ILE A 240 26.23 -17.77 -12.56
C ILE A 240 26.72 -19.11 -13.08
N TYR A 241 25.86 -19.92 -13.71
CA TYR A 241 26.25 -21.19 -14.30
C TYR A 241 27.31 -21.04 -15.40
N ARG A 242 27.17 -20.02 -16.25
CA ARG A 242 28.15 -19.73 -17.30
C ARG A 242 29.51 -19.32 -16.72
N ALA A 243 29.51 -18.52 -15.65
CA ALA A 243 30.72 -18.13 -14.94
C ALA A 243 31.39 -19.32 -14.23
N ALA A 244 30.61 -20.15 -13.55
CA ALA A 244 31.11 -21.34 -12.87
C ALA A 244 31.67 -22.38 -13.86
N SER A 245 30.98 -22.62 -14.98
CA SER A 245 31.46 -23.45 -16.09
C SER A 245 32.81 -22.95 -16.63
N ARG A 246 33.02 -21.62 -16.72
CA ARG A 246 34.33 -21.04 -17.09
C ARG A 246 35.41 -21.28 -16.02
N ARG A 247 35.09 -21.15 -14.73
CA ARG A 247 36.06 -21.42 -13.63
C ARG A 247 36.48 -22.88 -13.57
N ILE A 248 35.52 -23.81 -13.56
CA ILE A 248 35.80 -25.26 -13.50
C ILE A 248 36.70 -25.68 -14.69
N ARG A 249 36.49 -25.08 -15.88
CA ARG A 249 37.35 -25.32 -17.05
C ARG A 249 38.80 -24.89 -16.83
N ARG A 250 39.04 -23.75 -16.18
CA ARG A 250 40.39 -23.24 -15.90
C ARG A 250 41.10 -24.09 -14.86
N ASP A 251 40.41 -24.41 -13.77
CA ASP A 251 40.98 -25.18 -12.66
C ASP A 251 41.47 -26.56 -13.12
N ILE A 252 40.69 -27.26 -13.95
CA ILE A 252 41.09 -28.58 -14.49
C ILE A 252 42.34 -28.48 -15.40
N ILE A 253 42.51 -27.38 -16.15
CA ILE A 253 43.70 -27.20 -17.00
C ILE A 253 44.94 -26.97 -16.15
N VAL A 254 44.83 -26.16 -15.09
CA VAL A 254 45.96 -25.88 -14.18
C VAL A 254 46.39 -27.14 -13.44
N GLU A 255 45.43 -27.96 -13.01
CA GLU A 255 45.69 -29.22 -12.30
C GLU A 255 46.37 -30.25 -13.22
N ALA A 256 45.92 -30.35 -14.48
CA ALA A 256 46.57 -31.20 -15.49
C ALA A 256 48.01 -30.76 -15.83
N LEU A 257 48.27 -29.46 -15.93
CA LEU A 257 49.63 -28.92 -16.16
C LEU A 257 50.56 -29.09 -14.96
N LYS A 258 50.00 -29.30 -13.75
CA LYS A 258 50.77 -29.49 -12.53
C LYS A 258 51.24 -30.94 -12.37
N ASP A 259 50.45 -31.90 -12.86
CA ASP A 259 50.81 -33.33 -12.88
C ASP A 259 51.84 -33.68 -13.99
N GLU A 260 51.93 -32.90 -15.08
CA GLU A 260 52.97 -33.11 -16.12
C GLU A 260 54.38 -32.64 -15.71
N ASN A 261 54.51 -31.91 -14.60
CA ASN A 261 55.77 -31.33 -14.12
C ASN A 261 56.36 -32.04 -12.88
N VAL A 262 55.95 -33.27 -12.58
CA VAL A 262 56.51 -34.13 -11.52
C VAL A 262 57.11 -35.40 -12.11
#